data_AF-A0A158QW75-F1
#
_entry.id   AF-A0A158QW75-F1
#
_cell.length_a   1.000
_cell.length_b   1.000
_cell.length_c   1.000
_cell.angle_alpha   90.00
_cell.angle_beta   90.00
_cell.angle_gamma   90.00
#
_symmetry.space_group_name_H-M   'P 1'
#
loop_
_entity.id
_entity.type
_entity.pdbx_description
1 polymer ?
#
loop_
_entity_poly.entity_id
_entity_poly.type
_entity_poly.pdbx_seq_one_letter_code
_entity_poly.pdbx_strand_id
1 'polypeptide(L)'
;MSFGFILQIVLSVIMVILTLAQAFLYIFAKNTGANASFGFLLLYATTMPASWGIILSLMVVERYRLCPKLYSRGHGFPLLLFWTVSFVLINLPLSSLGNPSWWWSLGSATDKTEMGVWISQYICVLLLFLLGFMAPGAPNYAMLYEQLLDDPQLNQTSRPVSRWQRFCRRAIFLAPFIWPKSRILLQLNIIICVSILFVARVVNLYVPIFYKNIINSLTPNSTDTHNVSHVVQQMRSGDFSYIYVTLVGPSGLVYRWDLVLYYIGIRAVQGVGSPSSGLLGALQSQLWISVDQYSSRTLGVYLFKHLHGQSMNWHLSRKTGAMLRIVDRGTSSVSSVIGYLFFNILPTIVDIIIGIVYFIASFNFWYGLIVFVTMLCYLVTTIIITEWRNKLRRVMNDLDNAKNAVAVDSLMNFETPLTFEALVVSVQVKYYNAEQFEVDRYNTAIVAYQKANWVNLTSLSFLNITQSLIITLGLLVGTLLCARDVVIGALTVGDFVLFCTYILQLYMPLNFFGTYYR
;
A
#
# COMPACT_ATOMS: atom_id res chain seq x y z
N MET A 1 21.39 26.40 14.24
CA MET A 1 20.39 25.33 14.41
C MET A 1 19.15 25.71 13.60
N SER A 2 18.54 24.79 12.84
CA SER A 2 17.25 25.07 12.16
C SER A 2 16.18 25.37 13.20
N PHE A 3 15.36 26.41 12.98
CA PHE A 3 14.27 26.82 13.86
C PHE A 3 13.34 25.64 14.23
N GLY A 4 13.03 24.78 13.25
CA GLY A 4 12.17 23.61 13.47
C GLY A 4 12.72 22.58 14.46
N PHE A 5 14.05 22.46 14.59
CA PHE A 5 14.65 21.55 15.57
C PHE A 5 14.66 22.13 16.98
N ILE A 6 14.90 23.44 17.11
CA ILE A 6 14.80 24.12 18.41
C ILE A 6 13.37 23.97 18.92
N LEU A 7 12.39 24.16 18.04
CA LEU A 7 10.98 23.96 18.34
C LEU A 7 10.67 22.51 18.77
N GLN A 8 11.24 21.49 18.10
CA GLN A 8 11.09 20.08 18.49
C GLN A 8 11.63 19.78 19.89
N ILE A 9 12.80 20.31 20.24
CA ILE A 9 13.36 20.14 21.60
C ILE A 9 12.47 20.83 22.62
N VAL A 10 12.08 22.09 22.37
CA VAL A 10 11.24 22.87 23.29
C VAL A 10 9.91 22.15 23.54
N LEU A 11 9.23 21.70 22.48
CA LEU A 11 7.98 20.95 22.61
C LEU A 11 8.16 19.62 23.36
N SER A 12 9.28 18.92 23.16
CA SER A 12 9.56 17.66 23.86
C SER A 12 9.86 17.87 25.35
N VAL A 13 10.54 18.97 25.71
CA VAL A 13 10.74 19.38 27.11
C VAL A 13 9.41 19.76 27.76
N ILE A 14 8.57 20.52 27.04
CA ILE A 14 7.21 20.87 27.50
C ILE A 14 6.39 19.60 27.76
N MET A 15 6.50 18.57 26.91
CA MET A 15 5.82 17.29 27.14
C MET A 15 6.28 16.55 28.40
N VAL A 16 7.58 16.57 28.72
CA VAL A 16 8.11 16.01 29.98
C VAL A 16 7.50 16.75 31.18
N ILE A 17 7.42 18.08 31.12
CA ILE A 17 6.84 18.90 32.19
C ILE A 17 5.34 18.63 32.35
N LEU A 18 4.59 18.58 31.23
CA LEU A 18 3.15 18.32 31.24
C LEU A 18 2.80 16.91 31.76
N THR A 19 3.62 15.91 31.46
CA THR A 19 3.41 14.53 31.96
C THR A 19 3.75 14.41 33.44
N LEU A 20 4.77 15.12 33.93
CA LEU A 20 5.07 15.24 35.36
C LEU A 20 3.97 16.00 36.13
N ALA A 21 3.45 17.08 35.57
CA ALA A 21 2.34 17.83 36.14
C ALA A 21 1.07 16.96 36.26
N GLN A 22 0.78 16.16 35.23
CA GLN A 22 -0.33 15.20 35.26
C GLN A 22 -0.12 14.11 36.32
N ALA A 23 1.08 13.56 36.44
CA ALA A 23 1.43 12.60 37.49
C ALA A 23 1.23 13.17 38.90
N PHE A 24 1.61 14.44 39.10
CA PHE A 24 1.41 15.14 40.37
C PHE A 24 -0.08 15.36 40.69
N LEU A 25 -0.89 15.77 39.71
CA LEU A 25 -2.34 15.90 39.88
C LEU A 25 -2.99 14.59 40.29
N TYR A 26 -2.60 13.46 39.70
CA TYR A 26 -3.09 12.14 40.07
C TYR A 26 -2.70 11.71 41.50
N ILE A 27 -1.50 12.07 41.96
CA ILE A 27 -1.06 11.81 43.34
C ILE A 27 -1.78 12.74 44.33
N PHE A 28 -2.10 13.98 43.93
CA PHE A 28 -2.81 14.93 44.77
C PHE A 28 -4.31 14.59 44.91
N ALA A 29 -4.95 14.18 43.81
CA ALA A 29 -6.34 13.69 43.79
C ALA A 29 -6.54 12.44 44.68
N LYS A 30 -5.49 11.63 44.85
CA LYS A 30 -5.46 10.49 45.79
C LYS A 30 -5.59 10.93 47.26
N ASN A 31 -4.97 12.04 47.66
CA ASN A 31 -5.04 12.52 49.05
C ASN A 31 -6.45 13.04 49.42
N THR A 32 -7.33 13.26 48.43
CA THR A 32 -8.70 13.75 48.61
C THR A 32 -9.77 12.64 48.56
N GLY A 33 -9.37 11.35 48.49
CA GLY A 33 -10.27 10.21 48.75
C GLY A 33 -10.92 9.53 47.53
N ALA A 34 -10.45 9.78 46.31
CA ALA A 34 -10.95 9.08 45.13
C ALA A 34 -10.34 7.65 45.03
N ASN A 35 -11.14 6.63 45.38
CA ASN A 35 -10.78 5.23 45.20
C ASN A 35 -10.78 4.85 43.70
N ALA A 36 -9.63 4.98 43.03
CA ALA A 36 -9.44 4.45 41.68
C ALA A 36 -8.18 3.58 41.58
N SER A 37 -8.31 2.48 40.84
CA SER A 37 -7.38 1.35 40.69
C SER A 37 -5.89 1.74 40.53
N PHE A 38 -5.11 1.38 41.55
CA PHE A 38 -3.77 1.88 41.86
C PHE A 38 -2.63 1.42 40.93
N GLY A 39 -2.72 0.26 40.29
CA GLY A 39 -1.57 -0.32 39.57
C GLY A 39 -1.25 0.39 38.25
N PHE A 40 -2.28 0.67 37.45
CA PHE A 40 -2.12 1.25 36.11
C PHE A 40 -1.75 2.75 36.16
N LEU A 41 -2.37 3.51 37.06
CA LEU A 41 -2.16 4.95 37.18
C LEU A 41 -0.72 5.29 37.63
N LEU A 42 -0.18 4.51 38.59
CA LEU A 42 1.19 4.67 39.07
C LEU A 42 2.23 4.30 38.00
N LEU A 43 1.95 3.24 37.24
CA LEU A 43 2.79 2.82 36.12
C LEU A 43 2.78 3.86 35.00
N TYR A 44 1.63 4.45 34.68
CA TYR A 44 1.53 5.53 33.71
C TYR A 44 2.30 6.79 34.14
N ALA A 45 2.14 7.19 35.41
CA ALA A 45 2.80 8.35 36.00
C ALA A 45 4.33 8.27 36.01
N THR A 46 4.88 7.06 36.08
CA THR A 46 6.34 6.82 36.11
C THR A 46 6.92 6.54 34.71
N THR A 47 6.20 5.80 33.88
CA THR A 47 6.69 5.34 32.58
C THR A 47 6.64 6.45 31.52
N MET A 48 5.61 7.31 31.55
CA MET A 48 5.44 8.34 30.50
C MET A 48 6.52 9.43 30.52
N PRO A 49 6.86 10.05 31.66
CA PRO A 49 7.95 11.03 31.70
C PRO A 49 9.31 10.42 31.32
N ALA A 50 9.57 9.17 31.73
CA ALA A 50 10.79 8.44 31.38
C ALA A 50 10.89 8.21 29.86
N SER A 51 9.79 7.83 29.21
CA SER A 51 9.74 7.61 27.76
C SER A 51 10.05 8.89 26.96
N TRP A 52 9.47 10.03 27.35
CA TRP A 52 9.74 11.32 26.72
C TRP A 52 11.18 11.81 26.97
N GLY A 53 11.76 11.51 28.15
CA GLY A 53 13.16 11.77 28.45
C GLY A 53 14.13 10.95 27.57
N ILE A 54 13.86 9.66 27.38
CA ILE A 54 14.64 8.79 26.48
C ILE A 54 14.57 9.31 25.04
N ILE A 55 13.39 9.71 24.59
CA ILE A 55 13.18 10.25 23.24
C ILE A 55 13.90 11.58 23.01
N LEU A 56 13.92 12.45 24.01
CA LEU A 56 14.71 13.68 23.99
C LEU A 56 16.21 13.38 23.89
N SER A 57 16.70 12.39 24.62
CA SER A 57 18.10 11.96 24.53
C SER A 57 18.41 11.36 23.15
N LEU A 58 17.50 10.59 22.58
CA LEU A 58 17.65 9.95 21.26
C LEU A 58 17.66 10.98 20.13
N MET A 59 16.83 12.03 20.20
CA MET A 59 16.88 13.17 19.27
C MET A 59 18.23 13.90 19.27
N VAL A 60 18.81 14.10 20.44
CA VAL A 60 20.12 14.73 20.59
C VAL A 60 21.20 13.80 20.02
N VAL A 61 21.17 12.51 20.36
CA VAL A 61 22.12 11.52 19.85
C VAL A 61 22.06 11.39 18.33
N GLU A 62 20.88 11.31 17.72
CA GLU A 62 20.72 11.14 16.28
C GLU A 62 21.24 12.33 15.46
N ARG A 63 21.31 13.52 16.09
CA ARG A 63 21.86 14.73 15.46
C ARG A 63 23.37 14.85 15.62
N TYR A 64 23.92 14.50 16.79
CA TYR A 64 25.35 14.67 17.09
C TYR A 64 26.20 13.44 16.76
N ARG A 65 25.59 12.25 16.66
CA ARG A 65 26.26 11.03 16.19
C ARG A 65 25.65 10.62 14.85
N LEU A 66 26.50 10.49 13.83
CA LEU A 66 26.15 9.89 12.54
C LEU A 66 25.86 8.38 12.77
N CYS A 67 24.66 8.06 13.26
CA CYS A 67 24.16 6.69 13.20
C CYS A 67 24.12 6.27 11.72
N PRO A 68 24.48 5.02 11.37
CA PRO A 68 24.40 4.55 9.99
C PRO A 68 22.94 4.57 9.54
N LYS A 69 22.53 5.66 8.86
CA LYS A 69 21.18 5.83 8.33
C LYS A 69 21.07 5.01 7.05
N LEU A 70 20.17 4.04 7.01
CA LEU A 70 19.62 3.58 5.73
C LEU A 70 18.76 4.73 5.18
N TYR A 71 19.30 5.45 4.21
CA TYR A 71 18.60 6.25 3.20
C TYR A 71 17.25 6.84 3.61
N SER A 72 17.26 7.96 4.33
CA SER A 72 16.09 8.85 4.44
C SER A 72 16.51 10.21 5.01
N ARG A 73 15.94 11.29 4.44
CA ARG A 73 16.11 12.70 4.89
C ARG A 73 15.42 12.97 6.25
N GLY A 74 14.87 11.95 6.90
CA GLY A 74 14.09 12.06 8.13
C GLY A 74 14.83 11.67 9.41
N HIS A 75 14.10 11.83 10.51
CA HIS A 75 14.40 11.22 11.80
C HIS A 75 14.38 9.68 11.69
N GLY A 76 15.06 9.02 12.62
CA GLY A 76 15.11 7.56 12.68
C GLY A 76 13.71 6.97 12.86
N PHE A 77 13.52 5.76 12.32
CA PHE A 77 12.28 5.00 12.48
C PHE A 77 11.77 4.94 13.94
N PRO A 78 12.62 4.74 14.97
CA PRO A 78 12.17 4.70 16.36
C PRO A 78 11.51 6.01 16.83
N LEU A 79 12.02 7.16 16.37
CA LEU A 79 11.52 8.47 16.78
C LEU A 79 10.16 8.77 16.14
N LEU A 80 10.05 8.47 14.85
CA LEU A 80 8.81 8.65 14.09
C LEU A 80 7.72 7.70 14.60
N LEU A 81 8.08 6.44 14.90
CA LEU A 81 7.19 5.48 15.53
C LEU A 81 6.72 5.96 16.90
N PHE A 82 7.61 6.47 17.75
CA PHE A 82 7.21 6.99 19.06
C PHE A 82 6.19 8.12 18.95
N TRP A 83 6.44 9.16 18.13
CA TRP A 83 5.48 10.25 17.97
C TRP A 83 4.14 9.79 17.40
N THR A 84 4.14 8.83 16.47
CA THR A 84 2.90 8.26 15.94
C THR A 84 2.11 7.53 17.02
N VAL A 85 2.77 6.72 17.86
CA VAL A 85 2.13 5.99 18.95
C VAL A 85 1.63 6.95 20.02
N SER A 86 2.42 7.96 20.40
CA SER A 86 1.99 9.00 21.35
C SER A 86 0.78 9.78 20.85
N PHE A 87 0.73 10.09 19.55
CA PHE A 87 -0.42 10.74 18.94
C PHE A 87 -1.68 9.85 18.95
N VAL A 88 -1.53 8.54 18.75
CA VAL A 88 -2.66 7.60 18.88
C VAL A 88 -3.13 7.49 20.34
N LEU A 89 -2.21 7.36 21.29
CA LEU A 89 -2.53 7.21 22.71
C LEU A 89 -3.25 8.42 23.28
N ILE A 90 -2.88 9.64 22.88
CA ILE A 90 -3.54 10.85 23.38
C ILE A 90 -4.99 10.99 22.91
N ASN A 91 -5.37 10.30 21.83
CA ASN A 91 -6.74 10.25 21.33
C ASN A 91 -7.62 9.21 22.03
N LEU A 92 -7.04 8.26 22.78
CA LEU A 92 -7.79 7.18 23.45
C LEU A 92 -8.94 7.67 24.36
N PRO A 93 -8.79 8.76 25.15
CA PRO A 93 -9.88 9.31 25.96
C PRO A 93 -11.13 9.74 25.18
N LEU A 94 -11.05 9.90 23.86
CA LEU A 94 -12.23 10.19 23.03
C LEU A 94 -13.16 8.98 22.89
N SER A 95 -12.66 7.76 23.11
CA SER A 95 -13.48 6.54 23.06
C SER A 95 -14.49 6.44 24.22
N SER A 96 -14.30 7.21 25.29
CA SER A 96 -15.17 7.26 26.46
C SER A 96 -16.09 8.49 26.49
N LEU A 97 -16.25 9.18 25.35
CA LEU A 97 -17.17 10.31 25.21
C LEU A 97 -18.59 9.91 25.65
N GLY A 98 -19.14 10.64 26.62
CA GLY A 98 -20.49 10.42 27.15
C GLY A 98 -20.58 9.53 28.40
N ASN A 99 -19.46 9.01 28.92
CA ASN A 99 -19.46 8.26 30.18
C ASN A 99 -19.38 9.23 31.38
N PRO A 100 -20.34 9.21 32.34
CA PRO A 100 -20.36 10.12 33.49
C PRO A 100 -19.19 9.93 34.47
N SER A 101 -18.49 8.79 34.42
CA SER A 101 -17.33 8.49 35.28
C SER A 101 -16.01 9.10 34.81
N TRP A 102 -16.01 9.79 33.67
CA TRP A 102 -14.82 10.39 33.06
C TRP A 102 -14.92 11.92 33.16
N TRP A 103 -13.78 12.64 33.12
CA TRP A 103 -13.66 14.11 33.18
C TRP A 103 -14.57 14.93 32.22
N TRP A 104 -15.28 14.27 31.31
CA TRP A 104 -16.17 14.87 30.31
C TRP A 104 -17.40 15.55 30.93
N SER A 105 -17.80 15.18 32.15
CA SER A 105 -18.95 15.76 32.84
C SER A 105 -18.69 17.14 33.47
N LEU A 106 -17.42 17.58 33.54
CA LEU A 106 -16.98 18.91 34.01
C LEU A 106 -17.51 19.33 35.39
N GLY A 107 -17.89 18.37 36.23
CA GLY A 107 -18.55 18.60 37.51
C GLY A 107 -17.60 19.11 38.60
N SER A 108 -16.37 18.61 38.63
CA SER A 108 -15.37 18.96 39.65
C SER A 108 -14.32 19.96 39.12
N ALA A 109 -13.73 20.75 40.03
CA ALA A 109 -12.57 21.59 39.71
C ALA A 109 -11.38 20.74 39.23
N THR A 110 -11.27 19.49 39.71
CA THR A 110 -10.27 18.51 39.28
C THR A 110 -10.47 18.11 37.81
N ASP A 111 -11.71 17.79 37.39
CA ASP A 111 -12.04 17.45 35.99
C ASP A 111 -11.65 18.56 35.00
N LYS A 112 -11.91 19.83 35.37
CA LYS A 112 -11.52 21.01 34.56
C LYS A 112 -10.01 21.13 34.40
N THR A 113 -9.24 20.85 35.46
CA THR A 113 -7.77 20.89 35.42
C THR A 113 -7.19 19.74 34.61
N GLU A 114 -7.76 18.53 34.70
CA GLU A 114 -7.28 17.38 33.93
C GLU A 114 -7.58 17.53 32.43
N MET A 115 -8.75 18.07 32.07
CA MET A 115 -9.08 18.41 30.68
C MET A 115 -8.12 19.47 30.11
N GLY A 116 -7.78 20.51 30.89
CA GLY A 116 -6.83 21.54 30.47
C GLY A 116 -5.42 21.00 30.23
N VAL A 117 -4.96 20.06 31.06
CA VAL A 117 -3.66 19.38 30.87
C VAL A 117 -3.71 18.49 29.62
N TRP A 118 -4.79 17.74 29.41
CA TRP A 118 -4.95 16.89 28.23
C TRP A 118 -4.97 17.68 26.92
N ILE A 119 -5.70 18.79 26.84
CA ILE A 119 -5.71 19.68 25.66
C ILE A 119 -4.30 20.23 25.38
N SER A 120 -3.59 20.64 26.42
CA SER A 120 -2.23 21.17 26.29
C SER A 120 -1.26 20.11 25.75
N GLN A 121 -1.37 18.87 26.26
CA GLN A 121 -0.60 17.74 25.75
C GLN A 121 -0.98 17.39 24.31
N TYR A 122 -2.27 17.45 23.96
CA TYR A 122 -2.76 17.16 22.61
C TYR A 122 -2.16 18.11 21.57
N ILE A 123 -2.16 19.41 21.86
CA ILE A 123 -1.57 20.43 20.98
C ILE A 123 -0.07 20.20 20.81
N CYS A 124 0.66 19.90 21.91
CA CYS A 124 2.10 19.66 21.86
C CYS A 124 2.46 18.40 21.06
N VAL A 125 1.74 17.28 21.26
CA VAL A 125 1.95 16.03 20.52
C VAL A 125 1.59 16.20 19.04
N LEU A 126 0.51 16.91 18.72
CA LEU A 126 0.13 17.21 17.34
C LEU A 126 1.20 18.04 16.62
N LEU A 127 1.75 19.07 17.27
CA LEU A 127 2.83 19.88 16.70
C LEU A 127 4.12 19.08 16.52
N LEU A 128 4.49 18.23 17.49
CA LEU A 128 5.64 17.34 17.38
C LEU A 128 5.48 16.32 16.26
N PHE A 129 4.29 15.75 16.10
CA PHE A 129 3.95 14.84 15.02
C PHE A 129 4.11 15.53 13.64
N LEU A 130 3.50 16.71 13.45
CA LEU A 130 3.61 17.46 12.19
C LEU A 130 5.06 17.87 11.86
N LEU A 131 5.81 18.36 12.86
CA LEU A 131 7.22 18.71 12.69
C LEU A 131 8.09 17.48 12.42
N GLY A 132 7.74 16.33 12.99
CA GLY A 132 8.42 15.04 12.77
C GLY A 132 8.36 14.58 11.31
N PHE A 133 7.25 14.84 10.61
CA PHE A 133 7.11 14.57 9.17
C PHE A 133 7.79 15.60 8.27
N MET A 134 7.95 16.85 8.71
CA MET A 134 8.51 17.94 7.89
C MET A 134 10.05 18.01 7.84
N ALA A 135 10.78 17.15 8.56
CA ALA A 135 12.25 17.00 8.55
C ALA A 135 13.04 18.19 7.93
N PRO A 136 13.15 19.34 8.63
CA PRO A 136 13.77 20.54 8.07
C PRO A 136 15.30 20.41 8.13
N GLY A 137 15.89 19.75 7.14
CA GLY A 137 17.32 19.85 6.87
C GLY A 137 17.96 18.61 6.25
N ALA A 138 17.96 18.53 4.92
CA ALA A 138 19.08 18.06 4.10
C ALA A 138 18.70 18.21 2.61
N PRO A 139 19.61 18.58 1.69
CA PRO A 139 19.34 18.72 0.26
C PRO A 139 18.98 17.40 -0.44
N ASN A 140 18.32 17.52 -1.60
CA ASN A 140 17.70 16.42 -2.33
C ASN A 140 18.71 15.78 -3.28
N TYR A 141 19.37 14.69 -2.87
CA TYR A 141 20.23 13.92 -3.79
C TYR A 141 19.46 12.90 -4.65
N ALA A 142 18.15 12.71 -4.41
CA ALA A 142 17.32 11.81 -5.21
C ALA A 142 16.88 12.42 -6.57
N MET A 143 16.91 13.76 -6.70
CA MET A 143 16.56 14.43 -7.95
C MET A 143 17.64 14.28 -9.03
N LEU A 144 18.85 13.83 -8.66
CA LEU A 144 19.97 13.62 -9.59
C LEU A 144 20.02 12.19 -10.17
N TYR A 145 19.25 11.25 -9.62
CA TYR A 145 19.26 9.84 -10.05
C TYR A 145 18.04 9.46 -10.91
N GLU A 146 16.95 10.22 -10.81
CA GLU A 146 15.70 9.99 -11.53
C GLU A 146 15.65 10.69 -12.91
N GLN A 147 16.67 11.48 -13.25
CA GLN A 147 16.80 12.18 -14.55
C GLN A 147 17.74 11.49 -15.56
N LEU A 148 18.29 10.31 -15.24
CA LEU A 148 19.31 9.63 -16.07
C LEU A 148 18.86 8.29 -16.68
N LEU A 149 17.57 7.93 -16.61
CA LEU A 149 17.08 6.62 -17.09
C LEU A 149 15.95 6.65 -18.14
N ASP A 150 15.63 7.80 -18.72
CA ASP A 150 14.74 7.87 -19.89
C ASP A 150 15.55 8.10 -21.18
N ASP A 151 15.97 7.01 -21.82
CA ASP A 151 16.45 6.99 -23.21
C ASP A 151 15.60 5.99 -24.03
N PRO A 152 14.66 6.46 -24.87
CA PRO A 152 13.70 5.61 -25.56
C PRO A 152 14.25 5.12 -26.90
N GLN A 153 15.19 4.17 -26.91
CA GLN A 153 15.47 3.38 -28.11
C GLN A 153 15.79 1.91 -27.81
N LEU A 154 14.83 1.04 -28.14
CA LEU A 154 14.95 -0.28 -28.82
C LEU A 154 13.67 -1.08 -28.58
N ASN A 155 12.68 -0.90 -29.46
CA ASN A 155 11.57 -1.82 -29.65
C ASN A 155 11.79 -2.55 -30.98
N GLN A 156 12.10 -3.85 -30.93
CA GLN A 156 11.93 -4.75 -32.07
C GLN A 156 10.93 -5.85 -31.70
N THR A 157 9.75 -5.70 -32.32
CA THR A 157 8.91 -6.74 -32.94
C THR A 157 8.91 -8.15 -32.33
N SER A 158 7.81 -8.50 -31.67
CA SER A 158 7.34 -9.89 -31.60
C SER A 158 5.91 -10.01 -32.15
N ARG A 159 5.75 -10.87 -33.15
CA ARG A 159 4.48 -11.19 -33.82
C ARG A 159 3.52 -11.94 -32.87
N PRO A 160 2.19 -11.85 -33.08
CA PRO A 160 1.22 -12.45 -32.18
C PRO A 160 1.08 -13.94 -32.49
N VAL A 161 1.37 -14.81 -31.53
CA VAL A 161 0.88 -16.19 -31.55
C VAL A 161 0.56 -16.59 -30.08
N SER A 162 -0.44 -17.45 -29.87
CA SER A 162 -1.06 -17.83 -28.58
C SER A 162 -0.17 -17.65 -27.32
N ARG A 163 -0.64 -16.76 -26.42
CA ARG A 163 0.13 -16.14 -25.30
C ARG A 163 0.26 -17.03 -24.07
N TRP A 164 -0.76 -17.79 -23.71
CA TRP A 164 -0.81 -18.51 -22.42
C TRP A 164 -0.05 -19.85 -22.41
N GLN A 165 -0.18 -20.67 -23.47
CA GLN A 165 0.48 -21.99 -23.50
C GLN A 165 2.02 -21.89 -23.59
N ARG A 166 2.56 -20.90 -24.32
CA ARG A 166 4.02 -20.68 -24.38
C ARG A 166 4.55 -19.93 -23.19
N PHE A 167 3.76 -19.05 -22.56
CA PHE A 167 4.13 -18.45 -21.29
C PHE A 167 4.30 -19.51 -20.20
N CYS A 168 3.33 -20.41 -20.00
CA CYS A 168 3.45 -21.49 -19.02
C CYS A 168 4.67 -22.38 -19.30
N ARG A 169 4.93 -22.73 -20.56
CA ARG A 169 6.10 -23.55 -20.93
C ARG A 169 7.44 -22.83 -20.67
N ARG A 170 7.50 -21.50 -20.88
CA ARG A 170 8.66 -20.66 -20.59
C ARG A 170 8.85 -20.39 -19.10
N ALA A 171 7.76 -20.21 -18.35
CA ALA A 171 7.80 -20.08 -16.90
C ALA A 171 8.29 -21.38 -16.24
N ILE A 172 7.84 -22.54 -16.73
CA ILE A 172 8.35 -23.86 -16.31
C ILE A 172 9.83 -24.02 -16.67
N PHE A 173 10.27 -23.52 -17.83
CA PHE A 173 11.68 -23.52 -18.22
C PHE A 173 12.55 -22.58 -17.36
N LEU A 174 11.97 -21.50 -16.82
CA LEU A 174 12.64 -20.51 -15.96
C LEU A 174 12.62 -20.91 -14.47
N ALA A 175 11.71 -21.79 -14.06
CA ALA A 175 11.61 -22.33 -12.69
C ALA A 175 12.94 -22.86 -12.10
N PRO A 176 13.85 -23.52 -12.86
CA PRO A 176 15.14 -23.97 -12.35
C PRO A 176 16.10 -22.83 -11.96
N PHE A 177 15.91 -21.63 -12.52
CA PHE A 177 16.72 -20.45 -12.21
C PHE A 177 16.22 -19.71 -10.95
N ILE A 178 14.93 -19.84 -10.65
CA ILE A 178 14.31 -19.31 -9.43
C ILE A 178 14.64 -20.17 -8.22
N TRP A 179 14.82 -21.48 -8.40
CA TRP A 179 15.11 -22.42 -7.31
C TRP A 179 16.62 -22.65 -7.12
N PRO A 180 17.28 -21.97 -6.16
CA PRO A 180 18.69 -22.20 -5.85
C PRO A 180 18.90 -23.62 -5.31
N LYS A 181 19.48 -24.51 -6.11
CA LYS A 181 19.80 -25.88 -5.66
C LYS A 181 20.94 -25.94 -4.63
N SER A 182 21.77 -24.91 -4.54
CA SER A 182 23.03 -24.92 -3.76
C SER A 182 22.93 -24.30 -2.36
N ARG A 183 21.91 -23.47 -2.07
CA ARG A 183 21.83 -22.72 -0.80
C ARG A 183 20.51 -22.96 -0.08
N ILE A 184 20.58 -23.70 1.03
CA ILE A 184 19.43 -24.08 1.87
C ILE A 184 18.72 -22.83 2.45
N LEU A 185 19.46 -21.80 2.83
CA LEU A 185 18.88 -20.56 3.40
C LEU A 185 17.96 -19.82 2.40
N LEU A 186 18.30 -19.85 1.10
CA LEU A 186 17.44 -19.25 0.07
C LEU A 186 16.20 -20.12 -0.24
N GLN A 187 16.33 -21.45 -0.19
CA GLN A 187 15.19 -22.35 -0.32
C GLN A 187 14.19 -22.14 0.82
N LEU A 188 14.70 -21.99 2.04
CA LEU A 188 13.88 -21.70 3.22
C LEU A 188 13.16 -20.35 3.06
N ASN A 189 13.83 -19.31 2.56
CA ASN A 189 13.17 -18.03 2.27
C ASN A 189 12.03 -18.16 1.25
N ILE A 190 12.19 -18.97 0.20
CA ILE A 190 11.13 -19.23 -0.79
C ILE A 190 9.95 -19.95 -0.13
N ILE A 191 10.21 -20.98 0.67
CA ILE A 191 9.17 -21.73 1.38
C ILE A 191 8.40 -20.83 2.36
N ILE A 192 9.11 -19.98 3.12
CA ILE A 192 8.47 -18.99 3.99
C ILE A 192 7.65 -18.01 3.17
N CYS A 193 8.17 -17.51 2.04
CA CYS A 193 7.45 -16.58 1.17
C CYS A 193 6.13 -17.18 0.64
N VAL A 194 6.15 -18.44 0.20
CA VAL A 194 4.95 -19.18 -0.24
C VAL A 194 4.00 -19.46 0.92
N SER A 195 4.52 -19.76 2.11
CA SER A 195 3.70 -19.95 3.31
C SER A 195 2.98 -18.66 3.71
N ILE A 196 3.68 -17.53 3.66
CA ILE A 196 3.09 -16.20 3.92
C ILE A 196 2.00 -15.87 2.88
N LEU A 197 2.16 -16.26 1.61
CA LEU A 197 1.09 -16.09 0.61
C LEU A 197 -0.20 -16.77 1.04
N PHE A 198 -0.11 -18.03 1.46
CA PHE A 198 -1.27 -18.80 1.88
C PHE A 198 -1.92 -18.20 3.12
N VAL A 199 -1.13 -17.87 4.14
CA VAL A 199 -1.60 -17.22 5.37
C VAL A 199 -2.28 -15.88 5.06
N ALA A 200 -1.72 -15.08 4.14
CA ALA A 200 -2.31 -13.81 3.73
C ALA A 200 -3.69 -13.99 3.09
N ARG A 201 -3.94 -15.08 2.34
CA ARG A 201 -5.27 -15.36 1.77
C ARG A 201 -6.28 -15.78 2.82
N VAL A 202 -5.85 -16.56 3.80
CA VAL A 202 -6.68 -16.90 4.96
C VAL A 202 -7.04 -15.64 5.74
N VAL A 203 -6.06 -14.78 6.04
CA VAL A 203 -6.28 -13.49 6.69
C VAL A 203 -7.26 -12.62 5.88
N ASN A 204 -7.11 -12.56 4.56
CA ASN A 204 -8.01 -11.82 3.68
C ASN A 204 -9.47 -12.28 3.82
N LEU A 205 -9.71 -13.58 3.97
CA LEU A 205 -11.04 -14.14 4.17
C LEU A 205 -11.63 -13.77 5.53
N TYR A 206 -10.81 -13.78 6.59
CA TYR A 206 -11.29 -13.52 7.95
C TYR A 206 -11.64 -12.04 8.23
N VAL A 207 -11.03 -11.08 7.52
CA VAL A 207 -11.27 -9.64 7.78
C VAL A 207 -12.76 -9.26 7.63
N PRO A 208 -13.45 -9.59 6.53
CA PRO A 208 -14.90 -9.36 6.41
C PRO A 208 -15.73 -10.13 7.45
N ILE A 209 -15.30 -11.33 7.87
CA ILE A 209 -16.00 -12.15 8.86
C ILE A 209 -15.98 -11.50 10.24
N PHE A 210 -14.82 -11.00 10.68
CA PHE A 210 -14.74 -10.26 11.94
C PHE A 210 -15.54 -8.95 11.87
N TYR A 211 -15.56 -8.30 10.71
CA TYR A 211 -16.39 -7.11 10.51
C TYR A 211 -17.89 -7.42 10.63
N LYS A 212 -18.36 -8.53 10.06
CA LYS A 212 -19.72 -9.06 10.27
C LYS A 212 -20.02 -9.27 11.74
N ASN A 213 -19.10 -9.92 12.47
CA ASN A 213 -19.32 -10.25 13.89
C ASN A 213 -19.44 -8.98 14.75
N ILE A 214 -18.67 -7.94 14.45
CA ILE A 214 -18.80 -6.62 15.09
C ILE A 214 -20.20 -6.05 14.82
N ILE A 215 -20.64 -6.01 13.57
CA ILE A 215 -21.94 -5.44 13.21
C ILE A 215 -23.10 -6.21 13.85
N ASN A 216 -23.03 -7.55 13.84
CA ASN A 216 -24.01 -8.39 14.50
C ASN A 216 -24.06 -8.13 16.01
N SER A 217 -22.92 -7.91 16.67
CA SER A 217 -22.88 -7.57 18.10
C SER A 217 -23.44 -6.18 18.42
N LEU A 218 -23.46 -5.28 17.42
CA LEU A 218 -23.97 -3.92 17.52
C LEU A 218 -25.43 -3.77 17.05
N THR A 219 -26.03 -4.85 16.53
CA THR A 219 -27.41 -4.84 16.05
C THR A 219 -28.32 -5.49 17.10
N PRO A 220 -29.26 -4.77 17.70
CA PRO A 220 -30.19 -5.36 18.66
C PRO A 220 -31.11 -6.35 17.96
N ASN A 221 -31.22 -7.57 18.49
CA ASN A 221 -32.15 -8.58 17.97
C ASN A 221 -33.57 -8.19 18.41
N SER A 222 -34.44 -7.90 17.46
CA SER A 222 -35.84 -7.52 17.71
C SER A 222 -36.73 -8.66 18.20
N THR A 223 -36.27 -9.92 18.14
CA THR A 223 -37.02 -11.11 18.59
C THR A 223 -36.87 -11.39 20.09
N ASP A 224 -35.78 -10.95 20.69
CA ASP A 224 -35.62 -10.95 22.13
C ASP A 224 -35.77 -9.51 22.59
N THR A 225 -36.95 -9.15 23.08
CA THR A 225 -36.98 -8.15 24.15
C THR A 225 -35.92 -8.64 25.13
N HIS A 226 -34.82 -7.90 25.23
CA HIS A 226 -33.71 -8.18 26.14
C HIS A 226 -34.27 -8.06 27.56
N ASN A 227 -35.02 -9.08 27.98
CA ASN A 227 -35.34 -9.32 29.36
C ASN A 227 -33.97 -9.45 29.99
N VAL A 228 -33.62 -8.44 30.77
CA VAL A 228 -32.38 -8.37 31.56
C VAL A 228 -32.12 -9.73 32.27
N SER A 229 -33.18 -10.48 32.56
CA SER A 229 -33.14 -11.86 33.06
C SER A 229 -32.37 -12.86 32.20
N HIS A 230 -32.40 -12.82 30.86
CA HIS A 230 -31.69 -13.79 30.01
C HIS A 230 -30.18 -13.53 29.97
N VAL A 231 -29.78 -12.26 29.97
CA VAL A 231 -28.38 -11.85 30.10
C VAL A 231 -27.87 -12.20 31.51
N VAL A 232 -28.68 -11.95 32.55
CA VAL A 232 -28.35 -12.35 33.94
C VAL A 232 -28.29 -13.88 34.10
N GLN A 233 -29.12 -14.63 33.40
CA GLN A 233 -29.12 -16.10 33.43
C GLN A 233 -27.94 -16.70 32.66
N GLN A 234 -27.51 -16.07 31.56
CA GLN A 234 -26.25 -16.39 30.89
C GLN A 234 -25.02 -15.98 31.72
N MET A 235 -25.05 -14.86 32.44
CA MET A 235 -24.00 -14.50 33.41
C MET A 235 -23.87 -15.53 34.55
N ARG A 236 -24.97 -16.18 34.95
CA ARG A 236 -24.98 -17.21 36.00
C ARG A 236 -24.43 -18.57 35.53
N SER A 237 -24.36 -18.79 34.22
CA SER A 237 -23.89 -20.05 33.62
C SER A 237 -22.36 -20.20 33.53
N GLY A 238 -21.59 -19.21 34.00
CA GLY A 238 -20.13 -19.34 34.15
C GLY A 238 -19.31 -19.25 32.85
N ASP A 239 -19.94 -19.25 31.68
CA ASP A 239 -19.26 -19.17 30.37
C ASP A 239 -18.78 -17.76 29.99
N PHE A 240 -19.24 -16.71 30.68
CA PHE A 240 -18.75 -15.33 30.51
C PHE A 240 -17.84 -14.94 31.68
N SER A 241 -16.53 -15.09 31.47
CA SER A 241 -15.48 -14.57 32.37
C SER A 241 -15.68 -13.06 32.63
N TYR A 242 -15.39 -12.62 33.85
CA TYR A 242 -15.66 -11.29 34.45
C TYR A 242 -15.06 -10.09 33.70
N ILE A 243 -14.36 -10.33 32.58
CA ILE A 243 -13.74 -9.35 31.68
C ILE A 243 -14.74 -8.78 30.65
N TYR A 244 -15.89 -9.44 30.41
CA TYR A 244 -16.79 -9.12 29.29
C TYR A 244 -17.90 -8.08 29.57
N VAL A 245 -18.08 -7.65 30.83
CA VAL A 245 -19.24 -6.81 31.23
C VAL A 245 -18.76 -5.49 31.82
N THR A 246 -18.26 -4.57 31.00
CA THR A 246 -17.88 -3.23 31.49
C THR A 246 -18.76 -2.10 30.95
N LEU A 247 -19.45 -2.28 29.82
CA LEU A 247 -20.47 -1.33 29.36
C LEU A 247 -21.62 -2.06 28.65
N VAL A 248 -22.78 -2.08 29.31
CA VAL A 248 -24.07 -2.36 28.66
C VAL A 248 -24.74 -1.00 28.44
N GLY A 249 -25.00 -0.65 27.18
CA GLY A 249 -25.67 0.59 26.84
C GLY A 249 -27.14 0.61 27.31
N PRO A 250 -27.81 1.77 27.34
CA PRO A 250 -29.23 1.90 27.70
C PRO A 250 -30.16 1.02 26.84
N SER A 251 -29.69 0.63 25.66
CA SER A 251 -30.35 -0.23 24.67
C SER A 251 -30.10 -1.74 24.87
N GLY A 252 -29.40 -2.17 25.92
CA GLY A 252 -29.07 -3.58 26.18
C GLY A 252 -27.91 -4.15 25.36
N LEU A 253 -27.27 -3.31 24.53
CA LEU A 253 -26.11 -3.67 23.72
C LEU A 253 -24.82 -3.76 24.56
N VAL A 254 -24.06 -4.85 24.37
CA VAL A 254 -22.80 -5.11 25.08
C VAL A 254 -21.63 -4.56 24.26
N TYR A 255 -20.80 -3.72 24.86
CA TYR A 255 -19.59 -3.21 24.20
C TYR A 255 -18.50 -4.29 24.10
N ARG A 256 -18.43 -4.95 22.92
CA ARG A 256 -17.45 -5.99 22.59
C ARG A 256 -16.15 -5.43 22.00
N TRP A 257 -15.34 -4.80 22.86
CA TRP A 257 -14.03 -4.25 22.51
C TRP A 257 -13.01 -5.30 22.03
N ASP A 258 -13.19 -6.56 22.45
CA ASP A 258 -12.41 -7.72 22.02
C ASP A 258 -12.50 -7.98 20.52
N LEU A 259 -13.73 -7.99 19.95
CA LEU A 259 -13.94 -8.19 18.52
C LEU A 259 -13.31 -7.07 17.68
N VAL A 260 -13.38 -5.84 18.19
CA VAL A 260 -12.75 -4.67 17.56
C VAL A 260 -11.22 -4.81 17.57
N LEU A 261 -10.63 -5.24 18.69
CA LEU A 261 -9.19 -5.50 18.78
C LEU A 261 -8.75 -6.63 17.85
N TYR A 262 -9.49 -7.74 17.79
CA TYR A 262 -9.19 -8.83 16.85
C TYR A 262 -9.27 -8.35 15.40
N TYR A 263 -10.31 -7.60 15.04
CA TYR A 263 -10.45 -7.03 13.70
C TYR A 263 -9.29 -6.11 13.34
N ILE A 264 -8.93 -5.17 14.23
CA ILE A 264 -7.80 -4.24 13.99
C ILE A 264 -6.48 -5.01 13.92
N GLY A 265 -6.27 -6.02 14.77
CA GLY A 265 -5.08 -6.85 14.77
C GLY A 265 -4.91 -7.60 13.45
N ILE A 266 -5.95 -8.27 12.96
CA ILE A 266 -5.93 -8.97 11.67
C ILE A 266 -5.79 -7.97 10.52
N ARG A 267 -6.43 -6.80 10.60
CA ARG A 267 -6.31 -5.74 9.59
C ARG A 267 -4.92 -5.12 9.55
N ALA A 268 -4.20 -5.06 10.67
CA ALA A 268 -2.79 -4.65 10.71
C ALA A 268 -1.88 -5.69 10.05
N VAL A 269 -2.17 -6.98 10.25
CA VAL A 269 -1.45 -8.09 9.60
C VAL A 269 -1.69 -8.07 8.08
N GLN A 270 -2.92 -7.82 7.64
CA GLN A 270 -3.32 -7.70 6.23
C GLN A 270 -2.79 -6.44 5.56
N GLY A 271 -2.79 -5.31 6.27
CA GLY A 271 -2.54 -3.97 5.74
C GLY A 271 -3.82 -3.19 5.46
N VAL A 272 -3.73 -1.86 5.59
CA VAL A 272 -4.81 -0.94 5.24
C VAL A 272 -4.66 -0.52 3.78
N GLY A 273 -5.67 -0.78 2.95
CA GLY A 273 -5.73 -0.38 1.55
C GLY A 273 -5.30 -1.46 0.55
N SER A 274 -4.14 -2.09 0.74
CA SER A 274 -3.65 -3.18 -0.12
C SER A 274 -3.12 -4.36 0.69
N PRO A 275 -3.42 -5.62 0.31
CA PRO A 275 -2.83 -6.80 0.95
C PRO A 275 -1.29 -6.83 0.90
N SER A 276 -0.68 -6.08 -0.02
CA SER A 276 0.79 -5.98 -0.16
C SER A 276 1.43 -4.99 0.81
N SER A 277 0.66 -4.05 1.39
CA SER A 277 1.18 -3.05 2.34
C SER A 277 1.06 -3.47 3.81
N GLY A 278 0.48 -4.63 4.10
CA GLY A 278 0.43 -5.19 5.45
C GLY A 278 1.75 -5.74 5.95
N LEU A 279 1.79 -6.08 7.23
CA LEU A 279 2.96 -6.69 7.86
C LEU A 279 3.40 -7.96 7.10
N LEU A 280 2.46 -8.81 6.72
CA LEU A 280 2.76 -10.03 5.95
C LEU A 280 3.32 -9.71 4.56
N GLY A 281 2.70 -8.75 3.85
CA GLY A 281 3.18 -8.32 2.53
C GLY A 281 4.56 -7.68 2.57
N ALA A 282 4.86 -6.90 3.61
CA ALA A 282 6.17 -6.28 3.82
C ALA A 282 7.24 -7.34 4.15
N LEU A 283 6.96 -8.27 5.06
CA LEU A 283 7.89 -9.36 5.38
C LEU A 283 8.14 -10.25 4.15
N GLN A 284 7.08 -10.54 3.41
CA GLN A 284 7.16 -11.31 2.19
C GLN A 284 8.02 -10.63 1.12
N SER A 285 7.78 -9.34 0.86
CA SER A 285 8.55 -8.59 -0.13
C SER A 285 10.02 -8.50 0.26
N GLN A 286 10.31 -8.31 1.55
CA GLN A 286 11.68 -8.32 2.07
C GLN A 286 12.40 -9.66 1.83
N LEU A 287 11.73 -10.78 2.11
CA LEU A 287 12.28 -12.12 1.85
C LEU A 287 12.48 -12.35 0.35
N TRP A 288 11.56 -11.87 -0.49
CA TRP A 288 11.64 -12.02 -1.94
C TRP A 288 12.79 -11.24 -2.55
N ILE A 289 13.13 -10.03 -2.06
CA ILE A 289 14.25 -9.24 -2.59
C ILE A 289 15.54 -10.06 -2.64
N SER A 290 15.83 -10.87 -1.61
CA SER A 290 17.02 -11.72 -1.59
C SER A 290 16.99 -12.82 -2.68
N VAL A 291 15.80 -13.38 -2.94
CA VAL A 291 15.59 -14.40 -3.97
C VAL A 291 15.70 -13.79 -5.37
N ASP A 292 15.07 -12.64 -5.57
CA ASP A 292 15.06 -11.89 -6.82
C ASP A 292 16.47 -11.47 -7.25
N GLN A 293 17.27 -10.93 -6.32
CA GLN A 293 18.66 -10.55 -6.57
C GLN A 293 19.54 -11.76 -6.89
N TYR A 294 19.34 -12.90 -6.20
CA TYR A 294 20.06 -14.13 -6.51
C TYR A 294 19.71 -14.65 -7.91
N SER A 295 18.42 -14.68 -8.25
CA SER A 295 17.90 -15.13 -9.55
C SER A 295 18.45 -14.24 -10.67
N SER A 296 18.33 -12.92 -10.53
CA SER A 296 18.82 -11.94 -11.49
C SER A 296 20.33 -12.07 -11.74
N ARG A 297 21.14 -12.20 -10.67
CA ARG A 297 22.59 -12.41 -10.81
C ARG A 297 22.90 -13.71 -11.53
N THR A 298 22.24 -14.81 -11.16
CA THR A 298 22.50 -16.14 -11.73
C THR A 298 22.15 -16.18 -13.22
N LEU A 299 20.99 -15.62 -13.58
CA LEU A 299 20.55 -15.51 -14.97
C LEU A 299 21.48 -14.59 -15.78
N GLY A 300 21.86 -13.44 -15.22
CA GLY A 300 22.79 -12.50 -15.86
C GLY A 300 24.16 -13.13 -16.16
N VAL A 301 24.76 -13.81 -15.18
CA VAL A 301 26.05 -14.51 -15.36
C VAL A 301 25.93 -15.66 -16.36
N TYR A 302 24.82 -16.41 -16.33
CA TYR A 302 24.58 -17.49 -17.30
C TYR A 302 24.48 -16.97 -18.73
N LEU A 303 23.70 -15.89 -18.94
CA LEU A 303 23.58 -15.24 -20.24
C LEU A 303 24.92 -14.66 -20.70
N PHE A 304 25.66 -14.00 -19.81
CA PHE A 304 26.97 -13.45 -20.11
C PHE A 304 27.99 -14.55 -20.52
N LYS A 305 28.01 -15.68 -19.79
CA LYS A 305 28.83 -16.85 -20.15
C LYS A 305 28.44 -17.42 -21.52
N HIS A 306 27.14 -17.49 -21.80
CA HIS A 306 26.65 -17.97 -23.09
C HIS A 306 27.01 -17.03 -24.24
N LEU A 307 27.00 -15.71 -24.01
CA LEU A 307 27.46 -14.72 -24.98
C LEU A 307 28.94 -14.90 -25.31
N HIS A 308 29.79 -15.11 -24.31
CA HIS A 308 31.22 -15.36 -24.53
C HIS A 308 31.51 -16.65 -25.31
N GLY A 309 30.60 -17.63 -25.27
CA GLY A 309 30.73 -18.88 -26.02
C GLY A 309 30.29 -18.78 -27.49
N GLN A 310 29.87 -17.59 -27.97
CA GLN A 310 29.43 -17.41 -29.35
C GLN A 310 30.62 -17.25 -30.32
N SER A 311 30.37 -17.50 -31.61
CA SER A 311 31.42 -17.39 -32.63
C SER A 311 31.86 -15.94 -32.84
N MET A 312 33.10 -15.74 -33.26
CA MET A 312 33.62 -14.39 -33.58
C MET A 312 32.75 -13.66 -34.62
N ASN A 313 32.28 -14.37 -35.65
CA ASN A 313 31.35 -13.83 -36.65
C ASN A 313 30.02 -13.39 -36.03
N TRP A 314 29.55 -14.08 -34.99
CA TRP A 314 28.36 -13.70 -34.25
C TRP A 314 28.58 -12.37 -33.51
N HIS A 315 29.76 -12.13 -32.95
CA HIS A 315 30.11 -10.88 -32.26
C HIS A 315 30.33 -9.71 -33.23
N LEU A 316 31.03 -9.92 -34.34
CA LEU A 316 31.31 -8.86 -35.33
C LEU A 316 30.06 -8.33 -36.05
N SER A 317 29.00 -9.14 -36.15
CA SER A 317 27.75 -8.79 -36.82
C SER A 317 26.77 -7.99 -35.95
N ARG A 318 27.03 -7.79 -34.65
CA ARG A 318 26.13 -7.05 -33.74
C ARG A 318 26.87 -5.97 -32.96
N LYS A 319 26.17 -4.87 -32.68
CA LYS A 319 26.66 -3.82 -31.78
C LYS A 319 26.67 -4.33 -30.33
N THR A 320 27.85 -4.42 -29.72
CA THR A 320 28.04 -4.94 -28.35
C THR A 320 27.16 -4.22 -27.31
N GLY A 321 27.04 -2.89 -27.39
CA GLY A 321 26.21 -2.10 -26.48
C GLY A 321 24.70 -2.39 -26.61
N ALA A 322 24.21 -2.66 -27.82
CA ALA A 322 22.81 -3.06 -28.02
C ALA A 322 22.56 -4.47 -27.46
N MET A 323 23.53 -5.38 -27.60
CA MET A 323 23.41 -6.74 -27.09
C MET A 323 23.38 -6.80 -25.56
N LEU A 324 24.26 -6.04 -24.89
CA LEU A 324 24.26 -5.94 -23.43
C LEU A 324 22.95 -5.38 -22.89
N ARG A 325 22.42 -4.32 -23.52
CA ARG A 325 21.09 -3.77 -23.17
C ARG A 325 19.97 -4.80 -23.29
N ILE A 326 20.01 -5.68 -24.30
CA ILE A 326 19.02 -6.76 -24.47
C ILE A 326 19.13 -7.78 -23.32
N VAL A 327 20.35 -8.14 -22.90
CA VAL A 327 20.56 -9.06 -21.77
C VAL A 327 20.12 -8.44 -20.44
N ASP A 328 20.47 -7.18 -20.18
CA ASP A 328 20.08 -6.49 -18.96
C ASP A 328 18.55 -6.34 -18.87
N ARG A 329 17.92 -5.87 -19.95
CA ARG A 329 16.45 -5.78 -20.04
C ARG A 329 15.79 -7.15 -19.94
N GLY A 330 16.34 -8.17 -20.60
CA GLY A 330 15.83 -9.54 -20.56
C GLY A 330 15.86 -10.14 -19.16
N THR A 331 16.97 -9.95 -18.44
CA THR A 331 17.14 -10.43 -17.06
C THR A 331 16.15 -9.76 -16.11
N SER A 332 16.07 -8.43 -16.15
CA SER A 332 15.14 -7.65 -15.32
C SER A 332 13.67 -7.97 -15.65
N SER A 333 13.34 -8.12 -16.94
CA SER A 333 11.98 -8.47 -17.38
C SER A 333 11.55 -9.84 -16.90
N VAL A 334 12.45 -10.83 -16.96
CA VAL A 334 12.18 -12.19 -16.46
C VAL A 334 11.89 -12.15 -14.97
N SER A 335 12.73 -11.49 -14.17
CA SER A 335 12.54 -11.37 -12.72
C SER A 335 11.21 -10.69 -12.37
N SER A 336 10.91 -9.58 -13.05
CA SER A 336 9.67 -8.83 -12.87
C SER A 336 8.43 -9.65 -13.18
N VAL A 337 8.43 -10.36 -14.31
CA VAL A 337 7.31 -11.21 -14.75
C VAL A 337 7.05 -12.36 -13.77
N ILE A 338 8.12 -12.97 -13.25
CA ILE A 338 8.02 -14.01 -12.22
C ILE A 338 7.39 -13.44 -10.95
N GLY A 339 7.88 -12.29 -10.48
CA GLY A 339 7.32 -11.61 -9.31
C GLY A 339 5.83 -11.29 -9.49
N TYR A 340 5.42 -10.76 -10.65
CA TYR A 340 4.02 -10.49 -10.93
C TYR A 340 3.15 -11.75 -10.96
N LEU A 341 3.66 -12.84 -11.52
CA LEU A 341 2.93 -14.11 -11.57
C LEU A 341 2.68 -14.67 -10.17
N PHE A 342 3.72 -14.72 -9.32
CA PHE A 342 3.63 -15.31 -7.97
C PHE A 342 2.90 -14.43 -6.96
N PHE A 343 3.01 -13.11 -7.05
CA PHE A 343 2.47 -12.19 -6.03
C PHE A 343 1.16 -11.52 -6.40
N ASN A 344 0.79 -11.49 -7.67
CA ASN A 344 -0.42 -10.82 -8.11
C ASN A 344 -1.37 -11.77 -8.84
N ILE A 345 -0.92 -12.45 -9.88
CA ILE A 345 -1.81 -13.28 -10.71
C ILE A 345 -2.24 -14.57 -9.99
N LEU A 346 -1.32 -15.32 -9.41
CA LEU A 346 -1.66 -16.57 -8.72
C LEU A 346 -2.53 -16.32 -7.48
N PRO A 347 -2.19 -15.36 -6.59
CA PRO A 347 -3.00 -15.08 -5.41
C PRO A 347 -4.40 -14.56 -5.75
N THR A 348 -4.56 -13.76 -6.81
CA THR A 348 -5.90 -13.29 -7.24
C THR A 348 -6.79 -14.43 -7.69
N ILE A 349 -6.27 -15.38 -8.48
CA ILE A 349 -7.03 -16.56 -8.90
C ILE A 349 -7.43 -17.39 -7.68
N VAL A 350 -6.50 -17.61 -6.74
CA VAL A 350 -6.78 -18.31 -5.49
C VAL A 350 -7.83 -17.58 -4.65
N ASP A 351 -7.76 -16.25 -4.52
CA ASP A 351 -8.75 -15.45 -3.80
C ASP A 351 -10.14 -15.54 -4.40
N ILE A 352 -10.24 -15.49 -5.74
CA ILE A 352 -11.52 -15.64 -6.45
C ILE A 352 -12.11 -17.03 -6.17
N ILE A 353 -11.30 -18.09 -6.24
CA ILE A 353 -11.75 -19.47 -5.97
C ILE A 353 -12.20 -19.61 -4.52
N ILE A 354 -11.40 -19.14 -3.55
CA ILE A 354 -11.73 -19.18 -2.12
C ILE A 354 -13.02 -18.40 -1.86
N GLY A 355 -13.16 -17.21 -2.45
CA GLY A 355 -14.36 -16.38 -2.31
C GLY A 355 -15.62 -17.04 -2.85
N ILE A 356 -15.56 -17.63 -4.04
CA ILE A 356 -16.70 -18.36 -4.62
C ILE A 356 -17.09 -19.54 -3.73
N VAL A 357 -16.12 -20.37 -3.31
CA VAL A 357 -16.38 -21.52 -2.43
C VAL A 357 -16.99 -21.06 -1.10
N TYR A 358 -16.46 -19.98 -0.52
CA TYR A 358 -16.98 -19.42 0.73
C TYR A 358 -18.43 -18.92 0.60
N PHE A 359 -18.76 -18.19 -0.48
CA PHE A 359 -20.12 -17.68 -0.70
C PHE A 359 -21.13 -18.82 -0.95
N ILE A 360 -20.73 -19.88 -1.65
CA ILE A 360 -21.57 -21.06 -1.84
C ILE A 360 -21.83 -21.76 -0.50
N ALA A 361 -20.80 -21.92 0.33
CA ALA A 361 -20.90 -22.64 1.61
C ALA A 361 -21.62 -21.84 2.71
N SER A 362 -21.43 -20.53 2.77
CA SER A 362 -21.93 -19.70 3.90
C SER A 362 -23.28 -19.04 3.64
N PHE A 363 -23.58 -18.72 2.37
CA PHE A 363 -24.85 -18.09 1.99
C PHE A 363 -25.73 -19.09 1.25
N ASN A 364 -25.50 -19.23 -0.07
CA ASN A 364 -26.23 -20.09 -1.00
C ASN A 364 -25.51 -20.11 -2.36
N PHE A 365 -25.82 -21.09 -3.21
CA PHE A 365 -25.25 -21.22 -4.55
C PHE A 365 -25.44 -19.97 -5.43
N TRP A 366 -26.58 -19.28 -5.33
CA TRP A 366 -26.89 -18.08 -6.12
C TRP A 366 -25.91 -16.93 -5.89
N TYR A 367 -25.40 -16.75 -4.66
CA TYR A 367 -24.40 -15.74 -4.36
C TYR A 367 -23.07 -16.05 -5.03
N GLY A 368 -22.63 -17.31 -4.97
CA GLY A 368 -21.44 -17.77 -5.68
C GLY A 368 -21.55 -17.58 -7.20
N LEU A 369 -22.73 -17.83 -7.78
CA LEU A 369 -22.99 -17.61 -9.20
C LEU A 369 -22.87 -16.12 -9.59
N ILE A 370 -23.47 -15.21 -8.81
CA ILE A 370 -23.39 -13.77 -9.08
C ILE A 370 -21.92 -13.29 -9.04
N VAL A 371 -21.16 -13.69 -8.01
CA VAL A 371 -19.74 -13.34 -7.89
C VAL A 371 -18.93 -13.93 -9.05
N PHE A 372 -19.19 -15.19 -9.44
CA PHE A 372 -18.50 -15.81 -10.56
C PHE A 372 -18.77 -15.08 -11.88
N VAL A 373 -20.05 -14.80 -12.20
CA VAL A 373 -20.44 -14.12 -13.45
C VAL A 373 -19.87 -12.71 -13.51
N THR A 374 -19.91 -11.97 -12.40
CA THR A 374 -19.38 -10.60 -12.35
C THR A 374 -17.86 -10.56 -12.52
N MET A 375 -17.13 -11.45 -11.84
CA MET A 375 -15.66 -11.55 -11.97
C MET A 375 -15.24 -12.04 -13.36
N LEU A 376 -15.95 -12.99 -13.95
CA LEU A 376 -15.69 -13.48 -15.30
C LEU A 376 -15.93 -12.37 -16.34
N CYS A 377 -17.06 -11.68 -16.26
CA CYS A 377 -17.40 -10.56 -17.15
C CYS A 377 -16.35 -9.44 -17.05
N TYR A 378 -15.92 -9.11 -15.83
CA TYR A 378 -14.86 -8.15 -15.58
C TYR A 378 -13.55 -8.55 -16.28
N LEU A 379 -13.10 -9.80 -16.06
CA LEU A 379 -11.83 -10.29 -16.59
C LEU A 379 -11.82 -10.33 -18.12
N VAL A 380 -12.88 -10.87 -18.73
CA VAL A 380 -13.01 -10.95 -20.20
C VAL A 380 -13.02 -9.56 -20.82
N THR A 381 -13.84 -8.65 -20.30
CA THR A 381 -13.94 -7.27 -20.81
C THR A 381 -12.62 -6.53 -20.67
N THR A 382 -11.93 -6.70 -19.53
CA THR A 382 -10.63 -6.10 -19.27
C THR A 382 -9.59 -6.57 -20.28
N ILE A 383 -9.51 -7.87 -20.56
CA ILE A 383 -8.55 -8.42 -21.53
C ILE A 383 -8.82 -7.88 -22.93
N ILE A 384 -10.07 -7.92 -23.40
CA ILE A 384 -10.45 -7.45 -24.74
C ILE A 384 -10.08 -5.98 -24.93
N ILE A 385 -10.47 -5.11 -23.99
CA ILE A 385 -10.17 -3.67 -24.07
C ILE A 385 -8.66 -3.44 -23.97
N THR A 386 -7.95 -4.15 -23.10
CA THR A 386 -6.49 -4.00 -22.96
C THR A 386 -5.75 -4.37 -24.25
N GLU A 387 -6.17 -5.43 -24.95
CA GLU A 387 -5.57 -5.79 -26.25
C GLU A 387 -5.75 -4.71 -27.31
N TRP A 388 -6.92 -4.09 -27.34
CA TRP A 388 -7.19 -2.97 -28.23
C TRP A 388 -6.33 -1.75 -27.85
N ARG A 389 -6.25 -1.40 -26.56
CA ARG A 389 -5.42 -0.30 -26.04
C ARG A 389 -3.93 -0.49 -26.31
N ASN A 390 -3.43 -1.74 -26.32
CA ASN A 390 -2.04 -2.03 -26.67
C ASN A 390 -1.70 -1.67 -28.12
N LYS A 391 -2.68 -1.63 -29.03
CA LYS A 391 -2.47 -1.10 -30.39
C LYS A 391 -2.33 0.43 -30.37
N LEU A 392 -3.17 1.13 -29.63
CA LEU A 392 -3.12 2.59 -29.48
C LEU A 392 -1.81 3.06 -28.84
N ARG A 393 -1.35 2.34 -27.82
CA ARG A 393 -0.07 2.65 -27.15
C ARG A 393 1.13 2.49 -28.07
N ARG A 394 1.11 1.52 -29.00
CA ARG A 394 2.18 1.37 -30.01
C ARG A 394 2.25 2.59 -30.93
N VAL A 395 1.11 3.02 -31.46
CA VAL A 395 1.02 4.23 -32.30
C VAL A 395 1.53 5.47 -31.55
N MET A 396 1.13 5.63 -30.29
CA MET A 396 1.62 6.72 -29.44
C MET A 396 3.14 6.69 -29.25
N ASN A 397 3.71 5.51 -28.96
CA ASN A 397 5.16 5.36 -28.80
C ASN A 397 5.93 5.63 -30.11
N ASP A 398 5.39 5.21 -31.26
CA ASP A 398 6.01 5.46 -32.56
C ASP A 398 6.05 6.96 -32.88
N LEU A 399 4.98 7.69 -32.57
CA LEU A 399 4.92 9.15 -32.72
C LEU A 399 5.80 9.89 -31.71
N ASP A 400 5.94 9.38 -30.49
CA ASP A 400 6.86 9.94 -29.49
C ASP A 400 8.32 9.80 -29.95
N ASN A 401 8.68 8.63 -30.50
CA ASN A 401 10.00 8.40 -31.08
C ASN A 401 10.26 9.33 -32.28
N ALA A 402 9.27 9.51 -33.16
CA ALA A 402 9.38 10.43 -34.30
C ALA A 402 9.58 11.88 -33.83
N LYS A 403 8.82 12.32 -32.81
CA LYS A 403 8.96 13.64 -32.18
C LYS A 403 10.37 13.83 -31.58
N ASN A 404 10.89 12.83 -30.87
CA ASN A 404 12.23 12.88 -30.27
C ASN A 404 13.33 12.86 -31.35
N ALA A 405 13.16 12.08 -32.43
CA ALA A 405 14.10 12.06 -33.55
C ALA A 405 14.20 13.45 -34.21
N VAL A 406 13.06 14.09 -34.49
CA VAL A 406 13.03 15.46 -35.02
C VAL A 406 13.79 16.44 -34.12
N ALA A 407 13.62 16.36 -32.80
CA ALA A 407 14.33 17.22 -31.85
C ALA A 407 15.85 16.98 -31.84
N VAL A 408 16.27 15.71 -31.82
CA VAL A 408 17.69 15.34 -31.82
C VAL A 408 18.37 15.78 -33.11
N ASP A 409 17.72 15.56 -34.27
CA ASP A 409 18.27 15.95 -35.57
C ASP A 409 18.45 17.48 -35.67
N SER A 410 17.49 18.26 -35.17
CA SER A 410 17.57 19.72 -35.16
C SER A 410 18.70 20.23 -34.25
N LEU A 411 18.99 19.56 -33.13
CA LEU A 411 20.07 19.92 -32.21
C LEU A 411 21.45 19.45 -32.69
N MET A 412 21.55 18.25 -33.27
CA MET A 412 22.82 17.68 -33.74
C MET A 412 23.34 18.42 -34.98
N ASN A 413 22.45 18.92 -35.84
CA ASN A 413 22.82 19.78 -36.97
C ASN A 413 23.32 21.17 -36.57
N PHE A 414 23.18 21.58 -35.30
CA PHE A 414 23.72 22.85 -34.81
C PHE A 414 25.24 22.78 -34.55
N GLU A 415 25.79 21.58 -34.33
CA GLU A 415 27.21 21.37 -34.04
C GLU A 415 27.93 20.71 -35.23
N THR A 416 28.16 21.47 -36.31
CA THR A 416 29.32 21.17 -37.17
C THR A 416 30.57 21.84 -36.59
N PRO A 417 31.66 21.09 -36.30
CA PRO A 417 32.78 21.55 -35.49
C PRO A 417 33.50 22.77 -36.05
N LEU A 418 33.74 23.69 -35.13
CA LEU A 418 34.62 24.84 -35.16
C LEU A 418 36.05 24.46 -35.64
N THR A 419 36.23 24.28 -36.95
CA THR A 419 37.56 24.26 -37.58
C THR A 419 37.75 25.61 -38.25
N PHE A 420 38.89 26.23 -37.95
CA PHE A 420 39.18 27.66 -37.97
C PHE A 420 39.13 28.38 -39.33
N GLU A 421 38.54 27.79 -40.37
CA GLU A 421 38.20 28.45 -41.65
C GLU A 421 36.68 28.64 -41.86
N ALA A 422 35.85 28.22 -40.90
CA ALA A 422 34.39 28.27 -40.99
C ALA A 422 33.75 29.53 -40.36
N LEU A 423 34.43 30.68 -40.36
CA LEU A 423 33.81 31.96 -39.93
C LEU A 423 32.61 32.36 -40.82
N VAL A 424 32.45 31.71 -41.99
CA VAL A 424 31.34 31.92 -42.92
C VAL A 424 30.25 30.83 -42.81
N VAL A 425 30.44 29.76 -42.02
CA VAL A 425 29.49 28.62 -41.95
C VAL A 425 28.82 28.47 -40.58
N SER A 426 29.38 29.04 -39.50
CA SER A 426 28.65 29.23 -38.22
C SER A 426 27.39 30.10 -38.36
N VAL A 427 27.20 30.67 -39.55
CA VAL A 427 26.06 31.49 -39.89
C VAL A 427 24.97 30.75 -40.64
N GLN A 428 25.11 29.49 -41.09
CA GLN A 428 24.08 28.89 -41.96
C GLN A 428 22.71 28.58 -41.31
N VAL A 429 22.62 28.37 -39.99
CA VAL A 429 21.32 28.27 -39.29
C VAL A 429 20.79 29.63 -38.83
N LYS A 430 21.66 30.66 -38.73
CA LYS A 430 21.27 32.05 -38.45
C LYS A 430 21.13 32.94 -39.70
N TYR A 431 21.57 32.49 -40.88
CA TYR A 431 21.52 33.21 -42.16
C TYR A 431 20.31 32.83 -43.00
N TYR A 432 19.78 31.62 -42.81
CA TYR A 432 18.52 31.22 -43.39
C TYR A 432 17.46 31.30 -42.29
N ASN A 433 16.42 32.11 -42.52
CA ASN A 433 15.26 32.37 -41.67
C ASN A 433 14.40 31.10 -41.42
N ALA A 434 15.03 29.97 -41.06
CA ALA A 434 14.49 28.61 -41.04
C ALA A 434 14.31 28.06 -39.60
N GLU A 435 14.67 28.84 -38.58
CA GLU A 435 14.39 28.49 -37.18
C GLU A 435 12.88 28.30 -36.95
N GLN A 436 12.06 29.21 -37.49
CA GLN A 436 10.60 29.08 -37.44
C GLN A 436 10.11 27.80 -38.13
N PHE A 437 10.75 27.39 -39.24
CA PHE A 437 10.40 26.16 -39.94
C PHE A 437 10.70 24.91 -39.12
N GLU A 438 11.85 24.84 -38.45
CA GLU A 438 12.19 23.72 -37.56
C GLU A 438 11.29 23.68 -36.32
N VAL A 439 10.95 24.85 -35.75
CA VAL A 439 9.97 24.97 -34.66
C VAL A 439 8.59 24.49 -35.11
N ASP A 440 8.14 24.86 -36.31
CA ASP A 440 6.85 24.42 -36.86
C ASP A 440 6.82 22.92 -37.19
N ARG A 441 7.94 22.37 -37.67
CA ARG A 441 8.11 20.92 -37.88
C ARG A 441 8.00 20.16 -36.55
N TYR A 442 8.67 20.65 -35.51
CA TYR A 442 8.59 20.07 -34.17
C TYR A 442 7.20 20.23 -33.56
N ASN A 443 6.56 21.39 -33.72
CA ASN A 443 5.19 21.63 -33.28
C ASN A 443 4.19 20.67 -33.95
N THR A 444 4.34 20.44 -35.26
CA THR A 444 3.51 19.47 -36.00
C THR A 444 3.68 18.05 -35.46
N ALA A 445 4.92 17.63 -35.15
CA ALA A 445 5.21 16.34 -34.53
C ALA A 445 4.60 16.24 -33.12
N ILE A 446 4.65 17.31 -32.32
CA ILE A 446 3.99 17.39 -31.01
C ILE A 446 2.48 17.24 -31.15
N VAL A 447 1.83 17.95 -32.08
CA VAL A 447 0.37 17.88 -32.27
C VAL A 447 -0.08 16.48 -32.66
N ALA A 448 0.68 15.81 -33.55
CA ALA A 448 0.43 14.42 -33.92
C ALA A 448 0.54 13.48 -32.71
N TYR A 449 1.61 13.62 -31.91
CA TYR A 449 1.78 12.88 -30.65
C TYR A 449 0.65 13.19 -29.66
N GLN A 450 0.27 14.45 -29.47
CA GLN A 450 -0.79 14.87 -28.56
C GLN A 450 -2.13 14.23 -28.92
N LYS A 451 -2.48 14.18 -30.21
CA LYS A 451 -3.71 13.50 -30.67
C LYS A 451 -3.69 12.01 -30.31
N ALA A 452 -2.57 11.32 -30.54
CA ALA A 452 -2.44 9.91 -30.18
C ALA A 452 -2.42 9.67 -28.66
N ASN A 453 -1.74 10.54 -27.91
CA ASN A 453 -1.69 10.48 -26.45
C ASN A 453 -3.07 10.74 -25.84
N TRP A 454 -3.82 11.71 -26.36
CA TRP A 454 -5.20 11.96 -25.92
C TRP A 454 -6.08 10.73 -26.13
N VAL A 455 -6.01 10.08 -27.30
CA VAL A 455 -6.75 8.83 -27.54
C VAL A 455 -6.31 7.73 -26.57
N ASN A 456 -5.00 7.59 -26.31
CA ASN A 456 -4.48 6.61 -25.36
C ASN A 456 -4.96 6.87 -23.91
N LEU A 457 -4.97 8.13 -23.46
CA LEU A 457 -5.47 8.52 -22.14
C LEU A 457 -6.99 8.34 -22.02
N THR A 458 -7.75 8.79 -23.02
CA THR A 458 -9.21 8.60 -23.08
C THR A 458 -9.57 7.11 -23.08
N SER A 459 -8.79 6.26 -23.75
CA SER A 459 -8.99 4.81 -23.73
C SER A 459 -8.83 4.19 -22.33
N LEU A 460 -7.97 4.75 -21.48
CA LEU A 460 -7.80 4.32 -20.08
C LEU A 460 -9.04 4.67 -19.27
N SER A 461 -9.55 5.90 -19.41
CA SER A 461 -10.78 6.32 -18.74
C SER A 461 -11.97 5.46 -19.16
N PHE A 462 -12.08 5.13 -20.45
CA PHE A 462 -13.11 4.24 -20.97
C PHE A 462 -13.05 2.82 -20.35
N LEU A 463 -11.84 2.26 -20.19
CA LEU A 463 -11.63 0.99 -19.50
C LEU A 463 -12.13 1.08 -18.05
N ASN A 464 -11.71 2.13 -17.31
CA ASN A 464 -12.08 2.32 -15.92
C ASN A 464 -13.60 2.48 -15.73
N ILE A 465 -14.27 3.23 -16.62
CA ILE A 465 -15.74 3.39 -16.60
C ILE A 465 -16.44 2.05 -16.83
N THR A 466 -16.02 1.29 -17.84
CA THR A 466 -16.60 -0.01 -18.17
C THR A 466 -16.44 -1.00 -17.01
N GLN A 467 -15.23 -1.04 -16.44
CA GLN A 467 -14.91 -1.86 -15.27
C GLN A 467 -15.76 -1.49 -14.05
N SER A 468 -15.85 -0.20 -13.73
CA SER A 468 -16.65 0.32 -12.62
C SER A 468 -18.14 -0.01 -12.79
N LEU A 469 -18.66 0.09 -14.02
CA LEU A 469 -20.04 -0.24 -14.34
C LEU A 469 -20.34 -1.72 -14.09
N ILE A 470 -19.47 -2.65 -14.53
CA ILE A 470 -19.64 -4.09 -14.30
C ILE A 470 -19.71 -4.41 -12.80
N ILE A 471 -18.83 -3.82 -12.00
CA ILE A 471 -18.78 -4.05 -10.55
C ILE A 471 -20.01 -3.46 -9.87
N THR A 472 -20.40 -2.24 -10.25
CA THR A 472 -21.56 -1.57 -9.67
C THR A 472 -22.84 -2.36 -9.96
N LEU A 473 -23.01 -2.89 -11.19
CA LEU A 473 -24.13 -3.77 -11.51
C LEU A 473 -24.07 -5.08 -10.72
N GLY A 474 -22.88 -5.69 -10.59
CA GLY A 474 -22.70 -6.90 -9.79
C GLY A 474 -23.05 -6.71 -8.32
N LEU A 475 -22.59 -5.60 -7.75
CA LEU A 475 -22.90 -5.19 -6.38
C LEU A 475 -24.38 -4.87 -6.21
N LEU A 476 -25.01 -4.17 -7.15
CA LEU A 476 -26.45 -3.86 -7.13
C LEU A 476 -27.28 -5.14 -7.07
N VAL A 477 -27.06 -6.08 -8.00
CA VAL A 477 -27.80 -7.35 -8.04
C VAL A 477 -27.59 -8.17 -6.76
N GLY A 478 -26.34 -8.28 -6.31
CA GLY A 478 -26.01 -9.05 -5.12
C GLY A 478 -26.54 -8.45 -3.82
N THR A 479 -26.44 -7.13 -3.66
CA THR A 479 -26.93 -6.43 -2.47
C THR A 479 -28.45 -6.42 -2.41
N LEU A 480 -29.16 -6.30 -3.53
CA LEU A 480 -30.61 -6.46 -3.57
C LEU A 480 -31.04 -7.87 -3.12
N LEU A 481 -30.32 -8.90 -3.55
CA LEU A 481 -30.57 -10.28 -3.10
C LEU A 481 -30.30 -10.44 -1.60
N CYS A 482 -29.15 -9.96 -1.10
CA CYS A 482 -28.85 -9.93 0.34
C CYS A 482 -29.91 -9.17 1.13
N ALA A 483 -30.35 -8.00 0.67
CA ALA A 483 -31.35 -7.19 1.36
C ALA A 483 -32.69 -7.93 1.48
N ARG A 484 -33.12 -8.60 0.41
CA ARG A 484 -34.30 -9.47 0.44
C ARG A 484 -34.17 -10.58 1.48
N ASP A 485 -33.05 -11.29 1.49
CA ASP A 485 -32.82 -12.43 2.39
C ASP A 485 -32.68 -12.00 3.86
N VAL A 486 -32.18 -10.79 4.11
CA VAL A 486 -32.19 -10.15 5.45
C VAL A 486 -33.62 -9.82 5.89
N VAL A 487 -34.46 -9.30 4.99
CA VAL A 487 -35.89 -9.02 5.30
C VAL A 487 -36.68 -10.30 5.59
N ILE A 488 -36.34 -11.40 4.91
CA ILE A 488 -36.95 -12.73 5.15
C ILE A 488 -36.41 -13.37 6.45
N GLY A 489 -35.33 -12.85 7.03
CA GLY A 489 -34.70 -13.36 8.25
C GLY A 489 -33.77 -14.56 8.01
N ALA A 490 -33.41 -14.86 6.76
CA ALA A 490 -32.47 -15.93 6.42
C ALA A 490 -31.01 -15.53 6.69
N LEU A 491 -30.70 -14.23 6.63
CA LEU A 491 -29.36 -13.66 6.83
C LEU A 491 -29.39 -12.51 7.84
N THR A 492 -28.28 -12.25 8.51
CA THR A 492 -28.19 -11.12 9.46
C THR A 492 -27.77 -9.81 8.77
N VAL A 493 -27.94 -8.67 9.45
CA VAL A 493 -27.46 -7.37 8.94
C VAL A 493 -25.93 -7.38 8.73
N GLY A 494 -25.17 -8.11 9.55
CA GLY A 494 -23.74 -8.30 9.35
C GLY A 494 -23.40 -9.12 8.08
N ASP A 495 -24.24 -10.05 7.65
CA ASP A 495 -24.05 -10.80 6.39
C ASP A 495 -24.16 -9.90 5.15
N PHE A 496 -25.07 -8.94 5.18
CA PHE A 496 -25.16 -7.92 4.14
C PHE A 496 -23.85 -7.13 3.99
N VAL A 497 -23.27 -6.70 5.11
CA VAL A 497 -22.02 -5.94 5.08
C VAL A 497 -20.81 -6.82 4.74
N LEU A 498 -20.81 -8.09 5.16
CA LEU A 498 -19.81 -9.07 4.74
C LEU A 498 -19.79 -9.17 3.21
N PHE A 499 -20.95 -9.36 2.60
CA PHE A 499 -21.08 -9.46 1.15
C PHE A 499 -20.51 -8.22 0.44
N CYS A 500 -20.92 -7.02 0.86
CA CYS A 500 -20.43 -5.76 0.32
C CYS A 500 -18.91 -5.62 0.44
N THR A 501 -18.36 -5.86 1.62
CA THR A 501 -16.93 -5.67 1.90
C THR A 501 -16.07 -6.71 1.19
N TYR A 502 -16.53 -7.97 1.14
CA TYR A 502 -15.75 -9.03 0.53
C TYR A 502 -15.71 -8.93 -1.00
N ILE A 503 -16.81 -8.56 -1.67
CA ILE A 503 -16.79 -8.31 -3.13
C ILE A 503 -15.84 -7.18 -3.49
N LEU A 504 -15.85 -6.08 -2.74
CA LEU A 504 -14.93 -4.95 -2.97
C LEU A 504 -13.47 -5.39 -2.81
N GLN A 505 -13.19 -6.23 -1.82
CA GLN A 505 -11.85 -6.76 -1.58
C GLN A 505 -11.39 -7.70 -2.71
N LEU A 506 -12.27 -8.54 -3.25
CA LEU A 506 -11.97 -9.37 -4.41
C LEU A 506 -11.65 -8.51 -5.63
N TYR A 507 -12.33 -7.37 -5.82
CA TYR A 507 -12.11 -6.48 -6.97
C TYR A 507 -10.75 -5.76 -6.97
N MET A 508 -10.27 -5.30 -5.81
CA MET A 508 -9.06 -4.47 -5.70
C MET A 508 -7.86 -4.98 -6.53
N PRO A 509 -7.44 -6.25 -6.42
CA PRO A 509 -6.30 -6.74 -7.17
C PRO A 509 -6.60 -7.02 -8.65
N LEU A 510 -7.87 -7.13 -9.07
CA LEU A 510 -8.25 -7.28 -10.48
C LEU A 510 -8.00 -6.00 -11.29
N ASN A 511 -8.05 -4.81 -10.67
CA ASN A 511 -7.75 -3.54 -11.34
C ASN A 511 -6.34 -3.54 -11.96
N PHE A 512 -5.37 -4.10 -11.24
CA PHE A 512 -3.99 -4.19 -11.71
C PHE A 512 -3.77 -5.24 -12.80
N PHE A 513 -4.74 -6.15 -13.01
CA PHE A 513 -4.61 -7.24 -13.99
C PHE A 513 -4.42 -6.73 -15.42
N GLY A 514 -5.13 -5.66 -15.80
CA GLY A 514 -4.96 -5.02 -17.11
C GLY A 514 -3.55 -4.46 -17.32
N THR A 515 -2.88 -4.05 -16.23
CA THR A 515 -1.50 -3.56 -16.28
C THR A 515 -0.50 -4.70 -16.41
N TYR A 516 -0.73 -5.85 -15.78
CA TYR A 516 0.13 -7.04 -15.90
C TYR A 516 0.01 -7.75 -17.25
N TYR A 517 -1.16 -7.67 -17.88
CA TYR A 517 -1.39 -8.29 -19.19
C TYR A 517 -0.69 -7.54 -20.33
N ARG A 518 -0.45 -6.25 -20.15
CA ARG A 518 0.26 -5.36 -21.09
C ARG A 518 1.76 -5.63 -21.05
#